data_AF-A0AAJ2T231-F1
#
_entry.id   AF-A0AAJ2T231-F1
#
_cell.length_a   1.000
_cell.length_b   1.000
_cell.length_c   1.000
_cell.angle_alpha   90.00
_cell.angle_beta   90.00
_cell.angle_gamma   90.00
#
_symmetry.space_group_name_H-M   'P 1'
#
loop_
_entity.id
_entity.type
_entity.pdbx_description
1 polymer ?
#
loop_
_entity_poly.entity_id
_entity_poly.type
_entity_poly.pdbx_seq_one_letter_code
_entity_poly.pdbx_strand_id
1 'polypeptide(L)' 'MRKVIQELLDSSISTSAISQGAAVPWSTISDLRKGKTSMDKMALLTAEKLYEFATSKKQ' A
#
# COMPACT_ATOMS: atom_id res chain seq x y z
N MET A 1 1.14 -10.98 3.71
CA MET A 1 0.68 -9.84 2.89
C MET A 1 0.17 -8.68 3.74
N ARG A 2 -0.91 -8.82 4.54
CA ARG A 2 -1.47 -7.70 5.32
C ARG A 2 -0.50 -6.92 6.20
N LYS A 3 0.27 -7.61 7.06
CA LYS A 3 1.23 -6.95 7.97
C LYS A 3 2.28 -6.14 7.21
N VAL A 4 2.78 -6.67 6.10
CA VAL A 4 3.80 -6.01 5.26
C VAL A 4 3.23 -4.75 4.59
N ILE A 5 2.00 -4.82 4.09
CA ILE A 5 1.31 -3.65 3.53
C ILE A 5 1.05 -2.61 4.62
N GLN A 6 0.67 -3.04 5.82
CA GLN A 6 0.47 -2.14 6.96
C GLN A 6 1.78 -1.45 7.36
N GLU A 7 2.89 -2.19 7.48
CA GLU A 7 4.22 -1.62 7.73
C GLU A 7 4.64 -0.64 6.63
N LEU A 8 4.36 -0.94 5.36
CA LEU A 8 4.58 -0.02 4.25
C LEU A 8 3.73 1.25 4.38
N LEU A 9 2.46 1.11 4.74
CA LEU A 9 1.55 2.24 4.92
C LEU A 9 1.96 3.10 6.12
N ASP A 10 2.43 2.50 7.20
CA ASP A 10 2.93 3.21 8.40
C ASP A 10 4.38 3.68 8.26
N SER A 11 5.07 3.31 7.17
CA SER A 11 6.43 3.75 6.90
C SER A 11 6.52 5.26 6.60
N SER A 12 7.74 5.79 6.72
CA SER A 12 8.09 7.16 6.34
C SER A 12 7.98 7.44 4.83
N ILE A 13 7.67 6.43 4.00
CA ILE A 13 7.48 6.61 2.56
C ILE A 13 6.25 7.47 2.33
N SER A 14 6.36 8.43 1.40
CA SER A 14 5.23 9.28 1.05
C SER A 14 4.15 8.48 0.31
N THR A 15 2.88 8.81 0.55
CA THR A 15 1.73 8.19 -0.12
C THR A 15 1.84 8.30 -1.65
N SER A 16 2.43 9.39 -2.15
CA SER A 16 2.73 9.59 -3.58
C SER A 16 3.82 8.64 -4.09
N ALA A 17 4.90 8.41 -3.34
CA ALA A 17 5.94 7.46 -3.73
C ALA A 17 5.41 6.02 -3.76
N ILE A 18 4.57 5.64 -2.79
CA ILE A 18 3.90 4.33 -2.81
C ILE A 18 2.94 4.24 -4.00
N SER A 19 2.17 5.31 -4.26
CA SER A 19 1.22 5.37 -5.39
C SER A 19 1.90 5.17 -6.73
N GLN A 20 3.00 5.89 -6.97
CA GLN A 20 3.77 5.78 -8.19
C GLN A 20 4.47 4.43 -8.30
N GLY A 21 5.09 3.96 -7.22
CA GLY A 21 5.87 2.72 -7.22
C GLY A 21 5.03 1.44 -7.30
N ALA A 22 3.87 1.41 -6.65
CA ALA A 22 2.95 0.29 -6.71
C ALA A 22 1.94 0.41 -7.87
N ALA A 23 1.93 1.52 -8.63
CA ALA A 23 0.91 1.81 -9.63
C ALA A 23 -0.53 1.69 -9.08
N VAL A 24 -0.75 2.25 -7.89
CA VAL A 24 -2.02 2.27 -7.16
C VAL A 24 -2.47 3.72 -6.99
N PRO A 25 -3.76 4.05 -7.14
CA PRO A 25 -4.23 5.42 -6.96
C PRO A 25 -3.88 5.99 -5.59
N TRP A 26 -3.44 7.24 -5.55
CA TRP A 26 -3.10 7.94 -4.31
C TRP A 26 -4.27 7.96 -3.31
N SER A 27 -5.49 8.15 -3.82
CA SER A 27 -6.73 8.11 -3.02
C SER A 27 -6.88 6.79 -2.29
N THR A 28 -6.64 5.66 -2.96
CA THR A 28 -6.69 4.32 -2.38
C THR A 28 -5.71 4.18 -1.21
N ILE A 29 -4.47 4.64 -1.38
CA ILE A 29 -3.44 4.56 -0.33
C ILE A 29 -3.77 5.51 0.83
N SER A 30 -4.28 6.71 0.53
CA SER A 30 -4.73 7.67 1.54
C SER A 30 -5.89 7.09 2.37
N ASP A 31 -6.86 6.46 1.71
CA ASP A 31 -8.01 5.84 2.38
C ASP A 31 -7.59 4.63 3.23
N LEU A 32 -6.57 3.88 2.80
CA LEU A 32 -5.99 2.79 3.59
C LEU A 32 -5.26 3.31 4.83
N ARG A 33 -4.43 4.37 4.70
CA ARG A 33 -3.77 5.02 5.84
C ARG A 33 -4.76 5.60 6.84
N LYS A 34 -5.84 6.19 6.36
CA LYS A 34 -6.90 6.79 7.18
C LYS A 34 -7.86 5.75 7.76
N GLY A 35 -7.73 4.47 7.41
CA GLY A 35 -8.65 3.41 7.82
C GLY A 35 -10.06 3.55 7.23
N LYS A 36 -10.25 4.40 6.21
CA LYS A 36 -11.52 4.63 5.53
C LYS A 36 -11.92 3.45 4.64
N THR A 37 -10.91 2.75 4.10
CA THR A 37 -11.07 1.50 3.36
C THR A 37 -10.41 0.37 4.14
N SER A 38 -11.16 -0.71 4.39
CA SER A 38 -10.62 -1.92 5.00
C SER A 38 -9.73 -2.64 3.98
N MET A 39 -8.58 -3.17 4.45
CA MET A 39 -7.74 -4.06 3.63
C MET A 39 -8.50 -5.30 3.13
N ASP A 40 -9.64 -5.66 3.73
CA ASP A 40 -10.55 -6.72 3.27
C ASP A 40 -11.37 -6.35 2.03
N LYS A 41 -11.59 -5.06 1.81
CA LYS A 41 -12.34 -4.55 0.66
C LYS A 41 -11.42 -4.13 -0.50
N MET A 42 -10.11 -4.25 -0.31
CA MET A 42 -9.13 -3.96 -1.33
C MET A 42 -9.15 -5.06 -2.40
N ALA A 43 -9.06 -4.68 -3.67
CA ALA A 43 -8.85 -5.64 -4.75
C ALA A 43 -7.54 -6.42 -4.54
N LEU A 44 -7.55 -7.73 -4.77
CA LEU A 44 -6.38 -8.61 -4.61
C LEU A 44 -5.16 -8.07 -5.38
N LEU A 45 -5.38 -7.63 -6.63
CA LEU A 45 -4.40 -6.96 -7.49
C LEU A 45 -3.72 -5.74 -6.85
N THR A 46 -4.46 -4.97 -6.05
CA THR A 46 -3.90 -3.81 -5.34
C THR A 46 -3.06 -4.25 -4.14
N ALA A 47 -3.51 -5.29 -3.44
CA ALA A 47 -2.78 -5.85 -2.32
C ALA A 47 -1.45 -6.48 -2.79
N GLU A 48 -1.46 -7.18 -3.92
CA GLU A 48 -0.27 -7.77 -4.55
C GLU A 48 0.73 -6.68 -4.93
N LYS A 49 0.31 -5.64 -5.65
CA LYS A 49 1.17 -4.51 -6.04
C LYS A 49 1.80 -3.79 -4.84
N LEU A 50 1.01 -3.53 -3.79
CA LEU A 50 1.52 -2.91 -2.56
C LEU A 50 2.51 -3.83 -1.83
N TYR A 51 2.22 -5.13 -1.81
CA TYR A 51 3.09 -6.12 -1.20
C TYR A 51 4.41 -6.25 -1.96
N GLU A 52 4.38 -6.34 -3.29
CA GLU A 52 5.56 -6.37 -4.15
C GLU A 52 6.41 -5.11 -3.99
N PHE A 53 5.79 -3.93 -3.92
CA PHE A 53 6.51 -2.69 -3.66
C PHE A 53 7.20 -2.69 -2.30
N ALA A 54 6.51 -3.19 -1.25
CA ALA A 54 7.06 -3.29 0.10
C ALA A 54 8.23 -4.28 0.19
N THR A 55 8.14 -5.43 -0.49
CA THR A 55 9.18 -6.46 -0.46
C THR A 55 10.35 -6.14 -1.39
N SER A 56 10.10 -5.48 -2.53
CA SER A 56 11.13 -5.03 -3.46
C SER A 56 12.07 -3.98 -2.83
N LYS A 57 11.58 -3.17 -1.89
CA LYS A 57 12.40 -2.21 -1.11
C LYS A 57 13.22 -2.84 0.01
N LYS A 58 13.08 -4.15 0.27
CA LYS A 58 13.76 -4.87 1.37
C LYS A 58 15.05 -5.59 0.93
N GLN A 59 15.57 -5.30 -0.27
CA GLN A 59 16.85 -5.81 -0.79
C GLN A 59 17.97 -4.78 -0.68
#